data_AF-A0A162KK84-F1
#
_entry.id   AF-A0A162KK84-F1
#
_cell.length_a   1.000
_cell.length_b   1.000
_cell.length_c   1.000
_cell.angle_alpha   90.00
_cell.angle_beta   90.00
_cell.angle_gamma   90.00
#
_symmetry.space_group_name_H-M   'P 1'
#
loop_
_entity.id
_entity.type
_entity.pdbx_description
1 polymer ?
#
loop_
_entity_poly.entity_id
_entity_poly.type
_entity_poly.pdbx_seq_one_letter_code
_entity_poly.pdbx_strand_id
1 'polypeptide(L)'
;MTDSTIKRMDSLLAMALAIACAGAVATMTPAFGQELMDRPDPIDSQTLEATPDTDPLAGQSAPLSRDLPSDAQERIRFEQAASAEIQRWDAEVAMRVRELQLQDDYGANRARTDLSKSWQRVTESYQRLQAAPDRQFEDRKEQFLTAWNGFEETWRRTRAT
;
A
#
# COMPACT_ATOMS: atom_id res chain seq x y z
N MET A 1 6.10 32.07 33.16
CA MET A 1 5.13 30.99 32.94
C MET A 1 5.04 30.67 31.44
N THR A 2 6.08 30.08 30.87
CA THR A 2 6.19 29.83 29.41
C THR A 2 6.95 28.54 29.08
N ASP A 3 6.93 27.55 29.98
CA ASP A 3 7.70 26.30 29.81
C ASP A 3 6.83 25.11 29.31
N SER A 4 5.50 25.23 29.33
CA SER A 4 4.60 24.11 28.99
C SER A 4 4.15 24.04 27.53
N THR A 5 4.41 25.07 26.72
CA THR A 5 3.97 25.10 25.31
C THR A 5 4.96 24.37 24.39
N ILE A 6 6.26 24.42 24.70
CA ILE A 6 7.31 23.83 23.85
C ILE A 6 7.28 22.30 23.90
N LYS A 7 7.08 21.69 25.09
CA LYS A 7 6.99 20.22 25.24
C LYS A 7 5.82 19.57 24.47
N ARG A 8 4.74 20.31 24.18
CA ARG A 8 3.60 19.78 23.41
C ARG A 8 3.84 19.77 21.91
N MET A 9 4.69 20.67 21.38
CA MET A 9 5.03 20.70 19.96
C MET A 9 6.04 19.61 19.58
N ASP A 10 6.98 19.26 20.47
CA ASP A 10 7.90 18.14 20.23
C ASP A 10 7.20 16.78 20.14
N SER A 11 6.11 16.58 20.89
CA SER A 11 5.36 15.32 20.85
C SER A 11 4.51 15.15 19.57
N LEU A 12 4.10 16.25 18.92
CA LEU A 12 3.34 16.19 17.67
C LEU A 12 4.26 16.03 16.45
N LEU A 13 5.46 16.61 16.49
CA LEU A 13 6.48 16.43 15.46
C LEU A 13 7.05 14.99 15.44
N ALA A 14 7.19 14.36 16.61
CA ALA A 14 7.60 12.96 16.70
C ALA A 14 6.57 11.98 16.12
N MET A 15 5.27 12.31 16.19
CA MET A 15 4.20 11.47 15.62
C MET A 15 4.02 11.69 14.10
N ALA A 16 4.39 12.86 13.58
CA ALA A 16 4.41 13.12 12.14
C ALA A 16 5.58 12.43 11.41
N LEU A 17 6.73 12.27 12.07
CA LEU A 17 7.91 11.66 11.45
C LEU A 17 7.81 10.13 11.30
N ALA A 18 6.99 9.45 12.11
CA ALA A 18 6.77 8.01 11.99
C ALA A 18 5.98 7.63 10.73
N ILE A 19 5.15 8.54 10.20
CA ILE A 19 4.35 8.30 8.98
C ILE A 19 5.18 8.54 7.71
N ALA A 20 6.23 9.37 7.79
CA ALA A 20 7.13 9.63 6.67
C ALA A 20 8.08 8.45 6.35
N CYS A 21 8.31 7.51 7.27
CA CYS A 21 9.21 6.37 7.05
C CYS A 21 8.53 5.13 6.44
N ALA A 22 7.20 5.10 6.36
CA ALA A 22 6.49 4.03 5.65
C ALA A 22 6.40 4.25 4.13
N GLY A 23 6.76 5.45 3.65
CA GLY A 23 6.76 5.83 2.23
C GLY A 23 8.10 5.63 1.49
N ALA A 24 9.12 5.05 2.15
CA ALA A 24 10.47 4.89 1.59
C ALA A 24 10.81 3.44 1.19
N VAL A 25 9.83 2.55 1.08
CA VAL A 25 10.02 1.17 0.59
C VAL A 25 9.03 0.86 -0.53
N ALA A 26 9.12 1.62 -1.62
CA ALA A 26 8.39 1.31 -2.86
C ALA A 26 9.12 1.81 -4.12
N THR A 27 10.45 1.69 -4.17
CA THR A 27 11.18 1.70 -5.45
C THR A 27 12.35 0.71 -5.39
N MET A 28 12.03 -0.57 -5.17
CA MET A 28 12.80 -1.66 -5.77
C MET A 28 11.89 -2.33 -6.79
N THR A 29 11.77 -1.67 -7.94
CA THR A 29 11.37 -2.33 -9.18
C THR A 29 12.34 -3.50 -9.38
N PRO A 30 11.90 -4.76 -9.50
CA PRO A 30 12.78 -5.76 -10.09
C PRO A 30 13.00 -5.34 -11.54
N ALA A 31 14.24 -4.96 -11.86
CA ALA A 31 14.68 -4.72 -13.21
C ALA A 31 14.71 -6.06 -13.97
N PHE A 32 13.55 -6.46 -14.50
CA PHE A 32 13.50 -7.35 -15.65
C PHE A 32 13.79 -6.51 -16.89
N GLY A 33 14.95 -6.74 -17.53
CA GLY A 33 15.32 -6.10 -18.80
C GLY A 33 16.48 -5.12 -18.71
N GLN A 34 17.64 -5.56 -18.24
CA GLN A 34 18.92 -4.95 -18.62
C GLN A 34 19.51 -5.80 -19.72
N GLU A 35 19.14 -5.54 -20.98
CA GLU A 35 19.99 -5.89 -22.10
C GLU A 35 19.71 -4.99 -23.32
N LEU A 36 20.80 -4.35 -23.75
CA LEU A 36 21.09 -3.86 -25.09
C LEU A 36 20.30 -2.66 -25.62
N MET A 37 20.99 -1.51 -25.70
CA MET A 37 21.41 -0.92 -26.98
C MET A 37 22.38 0.24 -26.71
N ASP A 38 23.62 -0.09 -26.33
CA ASP A 38 24.74 0.81 -26.55
C ASP A 38 25.55 0.32 -27.76
N ARG A 39 25.45 1.13 -28.81
CA ARG A 39 26.26 1.25 -30.02
C ARG A 39 27.59 0.48 -30.01
N PRO A 40 27.86 -0.41 -30.99
CA PRO A 40 29.21 -0.91 -31.21
C PRO A 40 30.06 0.12 -31.97
N ASP A 41 31.21 0.48 -31.41
CA ASP A 41 32.34 1.01 -32.19
C ASP A 41 32.99 -0.15 -32.97
N PRO A 42 33.55 0.11 -34.16
CA PRO A 42 34.03 -0.93 -35.06
C PRO A 42 35.42 -1.42 -34.63
N ILE A 43 35.53 -2.70 -34.29
CA ILE A 43 36.83 -3.39 -34.28
C ILE A 43 36.84 -4.39 -35.42
N ASP A 44 37.69 -4.08 -36.39
CA ASP A 44 38.13 -4.96 -37.47
C ASP A 44 38.77 -6.26 -36.94
N SER A 45 38.67 -7.29 -37.80
CA SER A 45 39.54 -8.46 -37.90
C SER A 45 39.09 -9.76 -37.20
N GLN A 46 38.48 -10.63 -38.03
CA GLN A 46 38.84 -12.04 -38.27
C GLN A 46 39.26 -12.85 -37.03
N THR A 47 38.56 -13.93 -36.67
CA THR A 47 38.73 -15.23 -37.36
C THR A 47 37.60 -16.18 -36.99
N LEU A 48 37.02 -16.79 -38.03
CA LEU A 48 36.15 -17.95 -38.02
C LEU A 48 36.83 -19.12 -37.28
N GLU A 49 36.20 -19.73 -36.28
CA GLU A 49 36.32 -21.17 -36.06
C GLU A 49 34.95 -21.75 -35.68
N ALA A 50 34.59 -22.80 -36.41
CA ALA A 50 33.33 -23.51 -36.35
C ALA A 50 33.22 -24.36 -35.09
N THR A 51 32.02 -24.49 -34.53
CA THR A 51 31.61 -25.73 -33.85
C THR A 51 30.07 -25.86 -33.89
N PRO A 52 29.54 -27.08 -34.08
CA PRO A 52 28.23 -27.32 -34.65
C PRO A 52 27.09 -27.36 -33.61
N ASP A 53 25.88 -27.10 -34.09
CA ASP A 53 24.59 -27.40 -33.46
C ASP A 53 24.52 -28.84 -32.90
N THR A 54 24.11 -29.00 -31.63
CA THR A 54 22.96 -29.86 -31.22
C THR A 54 22.63 -29.74 -29.72
N ASP A 55 21.44 -29.20 -29.47
CA ASP A 55 20.57 -29.18 -28.26
C ASP A 55 20.22 -30.62 -27.77
N PRO A 56 19.46 -30.91 -26.68
CA PRO A 56 19.00 -30.12 -25.52
C PRO A 56 19.11 -30.90 -24.18
N LEU A 57 19.90 -30.43 -23.21
CA LEU A 57 19.71 -30.88 -21.82
C LEU A 57 18.64 -30.01 -21.18
N ALA A 58 17.42 -30.53 -21.29
CA ALA A 58 16.26 -30.28 -20.45
C ALA A 58 16.63 -30.27 -18.95
N GLY A 59 17.17 -29.15 -18.47
CA GLY A 59 17.29 -28.83 -17.06
C GLY A 59 16.15 -27.90 -16.69
N GLN A 60 14.95 -28.47 -16.58
CA GLN A 60 13.78 -27.78 -16.02
C GLN A 60 14.18 -27.10 -14.71
N SER A 61 14.33 -25.78 -14.76
CA SER A 61 14.26 -24.93 -13.58
C SER A 61 13.13 -23.94 -13.85
N ALA A 62 11.91 -24.48 -13.96
CA ALA A 62 10.73 -23.70 -13.64
C ALA A 62 10.96 -23.15 -12.23
N PRO A 63 10.80 -21.84 -11.96
CA PRO A 63 10.86 -21.36 -10.59
C PRO A 63 9.81 -22.14 -9.82
N LEU A 64 10.25 -22.83 -8.75
CA LEU A 64 9.39 -23.58 -7.85
C LEU A 64 8.27 -22.63 -7.38
N SER A 65 7.13 -22.70 -8.07
CA SER A 65 5.84 -22.28 -7.54
C SER A 65 5.59 -23.25 -6.40
N ARG A 66 6.20 -22.96 -5.25
CA ARG A 66 5.93 -23.67 -4.02
C ARG A 66 4.48 -23.37 -3.74
N ASP A 67 3.61 -24.34 -4.02
CA ASP A 67 2.18 -24.24 -3.76
C ASP A 67 2.00 -23.84 -2.30
N LEU A 68 1.73 -22.55 -2.08
CA LEU A 68 1.34 -22.05 -0.78
C LEU A 68 0.03 -22.77 -0.43
N PRO A 69 -0.16 -23.20 0.84
CA PRO A 69 -1.45 -23.70 1.30
C PRO A 69 -2.56 -22.70 0.91
N SER A 70 -3.74 -23.19 0.52
CA SER A 70 -4.86 -22.35 0.04
C SER A 70 -5.10 -21.12 0.93
N ASP A 71 -5.10 -21.34 2.24
CA ASP A 71 -5.33 -20.31 3.26
C ASP A 71 -4.28 -19.19 3.25
N ALA A 72 -3.01 -19.53 3.00
CA ALA A 72 -1.93 -18.55 2.89
C ALA A 72 -2.06 -17.71 1.61
N GLN A 73 -2.51 -18.30 0.50
CA GLN A 73 -2.80 -17.55 -0.72
C GLN A 73 -4.01 -16.63 -0.56
N GLU A 74 -5.06 -17.10 0.10
CA GLU A 74 -6.27 -16.32 0.38
C GLU A 74 -5.96 -15.10 1.24
N ARG A 75 -5.13 -15.27 2.29
CA ARG A 75 -4.62 -14.16 3.09
C ARG A 75 -3.88 -13.13 2.25
N ILE A 76 -2.92 -13.56 1.43
CA ILE A 76 -2.13 -12.65 0.58
C ILE A 76 -3.05 -11.90 -0.39
N ARG A 77 -4.00 -12.58 -1.04
CA ARG A 77 -4.96 -11.94 -1.95
C ARG A 77 -5.82 -10.91 -1.22
N PHE A 78 -6.28 -11.22 -0.02
CA PHE A 78 -7.06 -10.30 0.80
C PHE A 78 -6.24 -9.06 1.17
N GLU A 79 -5.04 -9.24 1.71
CA GLU A 79 -4.17 -8.12 2.12
C GLU A 79 -3.81 -7.24 0.92
N GLN A 80 -3.51 -7.81 -0.24
CA GLN A 80 -3.25 -7.05 -1.48
C GLN A 80 -4.48 -6.24 -1.93
N ALA A 81 -5.66 -6.85 -1.93
CA ALA A 81 -6.90 -6.17 -2.30
C ALA A 81 -7.23 -5.04 -1.32
N ALA A 82 -7.13 -5.30 -0.01
CA ALA A 82 -7.32 -4.30 1.04
C ALA A 82 -6.30 -3.14 0.90
N SER A 83 -5.03 -3.45 0.64
CA SER A 83 -3.99 -2.44 0.40
C SER A 83 -4.34 -1.52 -0.77
N ALA A 84 -4.74 -2.10 -1.90
CA ALA A 84 -5.08 -1.35 -3.10
C ALA A 84 -6.31 -0.44 -2.88
N GLU A 85 -7.34 -0.94 -2.20
CA GLU A 85 -8.50 -0.13 -1.84
C GLU A 85 -8.11 1.01 -0.88
N ILE A 86 -7.32 0.74 0.16
CA ILE A 86 -6.86 1.79 1.09
C ILE A 86 -6.12 2.91 0.35
N GLN A 87 -5.22 2.56 -0.56
CA GLN A 87 -4.47 3.53 -1.36
C GLN A 87 -5.36 4.35 -2.29
N ARG A 88 -6.37 3.73 -2.93
CA ARG A 88 -7.32 4.45 -3.78
C ARG A 88 -8.13 5.47 -2.98
N TRP A 89 -8.63 5.04 -1.82
CA TRP A 89 -9.55 5.82 -1.02
C TRP A 89 -8.89 6.97 -0.26
N ASP A 90 -7.60 6.88 0.07
CA ASP A 90 -6.93 7.92 0.85
C ASP A 90 -7.01 9.30 0.17
N ALA A 91 -6.80 9.34 -1.15
CA ALA A 91 -6.95 10.56 -1.94
C ALA A 91 -8.41 11.04 -2.02
N GLU A 92 -9.37 10.14 -2.23
CA GLU A 92 -10.80 10.48 -2.31
C GLU A 92 -11.31 11.07 -0.99
N VAL A 93 -10.95 10.48 0.14
CA VAL A 93 -11.32 10.96 1.47
C VAL A 93 -10.67 12.31 1.75
N ALA A 94 -9.38 12.48 1.45
CA ALA A 94 -8.68 13.75 1.64
C ALA A 94 -9.34 14.89 0.84
N MET A 95 -9.71 14.64 -0.41
CA MET A 95 -10.42 15.62 -1.24
C MET A 95 -11.78 15.97 -0.64
N ARG A 96 -12.60 14.96 -0.27
CA ARG A 96 -13.93 15.22 0.30
C ARG A 96 -13.86 15.95 1.63
N VAL A 97 -12.90 15.62 2.49
CA VAL A 97 -12.65 16.34 3.75
C VAL A 97 -12.35 17.80 3.45
N ARG A 98 -11.52 18.10 2.44
CA ARG A 98 -11.21 19.47 2.03
C ARG A 98 -12.41 20.20 1.44
N GLU A 99 -13.24 19.55 0.65
CA GLU A 99 -14.48 20.14 0.13
C GLU A 99 -15.42 20.56 1.26
N LEU A 100 -15.64 19.67 2.23
CA LEU A 100 -16.48 19.95 3.41
C LEU A 100 -15.90 21.06 4.29
N GLN A 101 -14.57 21.22 4.31
CA GLN A 101 -13.92 22.34 5.01
C GLN A 101 -14.25 23.70 4.41
N LEU A 102 -14.56 23.77 3.11
CA LEU A 102 -14.84 25.02 2.41
C LEU A 102 -16.30 25.49 2.54
N GLN A 103 -17.20 24.63 2.99
CA GLN A 103 -18.65 24.92 3.05
C GLN A 103 -19.06 25.72 4.31
N ASP A 104 -18.19 25.83 5.31
CA ASP A 104 -18.32 26.64 6.55
C ASP A 104 -19.70 26.65 7.23
N ASP A 105 -20.39 25.52 7.20
CA ASP A 105 -21.63 25.31 7.94
C ASP A 105 -21.50 24.15 8.96
N TYR A 106 -22.43 24.14 9.92
CA TYR A 106 -22.42 23.15 11.01
C TYR A 106 -22.58 21.70 10.50
N GLY A 107 -23.37 21.48 9.45
CA GLY A 107 -23.59 20.17 8.84
C GLY A 107 -22.33 19.65 8.16
N ALA A 108 -21.66 20.48 7.38
CA ALA A 108 -20.39 20.17 6.73
C ALA A 108 -19.29 19.85 7.75
N ASN A 109 -19.21 20.60 8.85
CA ASN A 109 -18.24 20.32 9.91
C ASN A 109 -18.47 18.96 10.60
N ARG A 110 -19.73 18.60 10.84
CA ARG A 110 -20.09 17.27 11.38
C ARG A 110 -19.75 16.17 10.38
N ALA A 111 -20.18 16.31 9.12
CA ALA A 111 -19.90 15.34 8.06
C ALA A 111 -18.38 15.12 7.91
N ARG A 112 -17.59 16.19 7.93
CA ARG A 112 -16.12 16.13 7.91
C ARG A 112 -15.57 15.32 9.08
N THR A 113 -16.02 15.62 10.30
CA THR A 113 -15.52 14.97 11.52
C THR A 113 -15.86 13.47 11.53
N ASP A 114 -17.08 13.12 11.14
CA ASP A 114 -17.52 11.72 11.07
C ASP A 114 -16.75 10.96 9.99
N LEU A 115 -16.55 11.59 8.81
CA LEU A 115 -15.78 11.01 7.72
C LEU A 115 -14.32 10.75 8.13
N SER A 116 -13.62 11.76 8.67
CA SER A 116 -12.24 11.60 9.11
C SER A 116 -12.08 10.53 10.19
N LYS A 117 -13.00 10.47 11.17
CA LYS A 117 -12.96 9.46 12.24
C LYS A 117 -13.23 8.05 11.72
N SER A 118 -14.21 7.89 10.82
CA SER A 118 -14.52 6.58 10.23
C SER A 118 -13.36 6.07 9.36
N TRP A 119 -12.73 6.94 8.57
CA TRP A 119 -11.54 6.62 7.79
C TRP A 119 -10.34 6.24 8.69
N GLN A 120 -10.10 6.99 9.76
CA GLN A 120 -9.05 6.65 10.73
C GLN A 120 -9.24 5.25 11.33
N ARG A 121 -10.48 4.85 11.65
CA ARG A 121 -10.74 3.50 12.17
C ARG A 121 -10.40 2.41 11.15
N VAL A 122 -10.70 2.65 9.88
CA VAL A 122 -10.35 1.74 8.78
C VAL A 122 -8.82 1.58 8.71
N THR A 123 -8.08 2.68 8.64
CA THR A 123 -6.62 2.62 8.51
C THR A 123 -5.94 2.00 9.74
N GLU A 124 -6.40 2.31 10.95
CA GLU A 124 -5.91 1.66 12.18
C GLU A 124 -6.23 0.16 12.21
N SER A 125 -7.44 -0.25 11.80
CA SER A 125 -7.81 -1.67 11.75
C SER A 125 -7.01 -2.44 10.71
N TYR A 126 -6.71 -1.81 9.56
CA TYR A 126 -5.85 -2.36 8.52
C TYR A 126 -4.41 -2.56 9.00
N GLN A 127 -3.84 -1.58 9.70
CA GLN A 127 -2.51 -1.73 10.31
C GLN A 127 -2.45 -2.90 11.30
N ARG A 128 -3.50 -3.09 12.11
CA ARG A 128 -3.59 -4.24 13.02
C ARG A 128 -3.75 -5.57 12.29
N LEU A 129 -4.43 -5.58 11.14
CA LEU A 129 -4.54 -6.74 10.26
C LEU A 129 -3.18 -7.12 9.66
N GLN A 130 -2.43 -6.14 9.13
CA GLN A 130 -1.09 -6.38 8.57
C GLN A 130 -0.11 -6.94 9.62
N ALA A 131 -0.22 -6.47 10.86
CA ALA A 131 0.60 -6.96 11.97
C ALA A 131 0.09 -8.27 12.60
N ALA A 132 -1.01 -8.85 12.09
CA ALA A 132 -1.65 -9.99 12.72
C ALA A 132 -0.86 -11.29 12.51
N PRO A 133 -0.58 -12.06 13.58
CA PRO A 133 -0.13 -13.44 13.44
C PRO A 133 -1.26 -14.31 12.88
N ASP A 134 -0.94 -15.41 12.20
CA ASP A 134 -1.92 -16.26 11.48
C ASP A 134 -3.14 -16.63 12.32
N ARG A 135 -2.92 -17.03 13.58
CA ARG A 135 -3.99 -17.41 14.52
C ARG A 135 -5.00 -16.30 14.87
N GLN A 136 -4.68 -15.04 14.57
CA GLN A 136 -5.54 -13.87 14.80
C GLN A 136 -6.00 -13.22 13.49
N PHE A 137 -5.58 -13.74 12.34
CA PHE A 137 -5.82 -13.08 11.06
C PHE A 137 -7.31 -12.93 10.77
N GLU A 138 -8.11 -13.99 10.91
CA GLU A 138 -9.55 -13.93 10.63
C GLU A 138 -10.29 -12.96 11.58
N ASP A 139 -9.97 -12.95 12.87
CA ASP A 139 -10.56 -11.97 13.82
C ASP A 139 -10.21 -10.52 13.42
N ARG A 140 -8.96 -10.28 13.01
CA ARG A 140 -8.52 -8.94 12.57
C ARG A 140 -9.13 -8.54 11.25
N LYS A 141 -9.35 -9.49 10.35
CA LYS A 141 -10.02 -9.31 9.07
C LYS A 141 -11.48 -8.93 9.29
N GLU A 142 -12.19 -9.58 10.20
CA GLU A 142 -13.56 -9.21 10.57
C GLU A 142 -13.64 -7.80 11.17
N GLN A 143 -12.69 -7.43 12.05
CA GLN A 143 -12.60 -6.07 12.59
C GLN A 143 -12.36 -5.03 11.50
N PHE A 144 -11.48 -5.32 10.54
CA PHE A 144 -11.24 -4.46 9.38
C PHE A 144 -12.49 -4.30 8.52
N LEU A 145 -13.17 -5.39 8.17
CA LEU A 145 -14.40 -5.35 7.37
C LEU A 145 -15.53 -4.61 8.09
N THR A 146 -15.63 -4.73 9.41
CA THR A 146 -16.59 -3.97 10.21
C THR A 146 -16.30 -2.47 10.17
N ALA A 147 -15.03 -2.08 10.31
CA ALA A 147 -14.62 -0.69 10.18
C ALA A 147 -14.88 -0.16 8.76
N TRP A 148 -14.59 -0.98 7.74
CA TRP A 148 -14.81 -0.66 6.32
C TRP A 148 -16.28 -0.37 6.03
N ASN A 149 -17.19 -1.26 6.43
CA ASN A 149 -18.63 -1.07 6.23
C ASN A 149 -19.15 0.19 6.93
N GLY A 150 -18.66 0.49 8.14
CA GLY A 150 -19.01 1.72 8.86
C GLY A 150 -18.50 2.99 8.18
N PHE A 151 -17.33 2.91 7.54
CA PHE A 151 -16.81 3.97 6.68
C PHE A 151 -17.67 4.15 5.42
N GLU A 152 -18.00 3.09 4.69
CA GLU A 152 -18.83 3.18 3.47
C GLU A 152 -20.21 3.80 3.74
N GLU A 153 -20.83 3.46 4.86
CA GLU A 153 -22.07 4.12 5.29
C GLU A 153 -21.87 5.61 5.57
N THR A 154 -20.80 5.96 6.28
CA THR A 154 -20.47 7.36 6.58
C THR A 154 -20.18 8.13 5.30
N TRP A 155 -19.42 7.55 4.38
CA TRP A 155 -19.15 8.11 3.06
C TRP A 155 -20.43 8.40 2.27
N ARG A 156 -21.34 7.42 2.16
CA ARG A 156 -22.62 7.60 1.47
C ARG A 156 -23.43 8.75 2.04
N ARG A 157 -23.50 8.87 3.38
CA ARG A 157 -24.19 9.99 4.04
C ARG A 157 -23.52 11.32 3.75
N THR A 158 -22.19 11.37 3.83
CA THR A 158 -21.43 12.61 3.60
C THR A 158 -21.50 13.09 2.15
N ARG A 159 -21.67 12.20 1.16
CA ARG A 159 -21.90 12.57 -0.24
C ARG A 159 -23.28 13.14 -0.53
N ALA A 160 -24.28 12.81 0.30
CA ALA A 160 -25.65 13.32 0.16
C ALA A 160 -25.84 14.70 0.83
N THR A 161 -24.82 15.18 1.55
CA THR A 161 -24.75 16.52 2.15
C THR A 161 -24.06 17.49 1.19
#